data_AF-A0A8X6IGI9-F1
#
_entry.id   AF-A0A8X6IGI9-F1
#
_cell.length_a   1.000
_cell.length_b   1.000
_cell.length_c   1.000
_cell.angle_alpha   90.00
_cell.angle_beta   90.00
_cell.angle_gamma   90.00
#
_symmetry.space_group_name_H-M   'P 1'
#
loop_
_entity.id
_entity.type
_entity.pdbx_description
1 polymer ?
#
loop_
_entity_poly.entity_id
_entity_poly.type
_entity_poly.pdbx_seq_one_letter_code
_entity_poly.pdbx_strand_id
1 'polypeptide(L)'
;MLPSSLPVPNLQRMALVQIAIRISNDASVVALTDKYGPISHILPDAASRLFLNETRTVRNMNDEKIIMSKPQVHHTIQVTHEFQRSPNYWWEQLVSRSISTLQLPKVMHRRILGATRAVSLEVDRWMQDHSVLWTVDPYLDLQSDLIWMPIGKIDRAKTAKSFIRNENIDIRIRYILACLYCYEDDVFSLWGRMALIEQAFVCELSQKNKVLKCWTLSAKGESVINWDDLNSVLGLYPLGLPIINEKLDKEMKKFRLVSFVVKGLIEFEYIYQCLSPEEFDSCSESLKVFPQYVLRYLLEWPFQGEFLKVASRGWTFLSPEGFHDLLKVIVFQRIMIGRDDFDYVHLLEEFWKQSPPRHKKSLRKSPIYDIVLLIVDTYIRGPSLSQLLLKHYRKNYLIYQYLRMRYIVFKEEEGIKEFQNLGFSMDSQVDVIKIWPDENLRSCSVYRKLNYCPNENR
;
A
#
# COMPACT_ATOMS: atom_id res chain seq x y z
N MET A 1 -28.42 16.64 -13.64
CA MET A 1 -27.28 16.92 -14.55
C MET A 1 -26.03 16.48 -13.82
N LEU A 2 -25.43 15.36 -14.25
CA LEU A 2 -24.19 14.80 -13.67
C LEU A 2 -22.98 15.51 -14.28
N PRO A 3 -21.89 15.79 -13.53
CA PRO A 3 -20.67 16.29 -14.14
C PRO A 3 -19.94 15.14 -14.84
N SER A 4 -19.81 15.30 -16.15
CA SER A 4 -18.96 14.51 -17.04
C SER A 4 -17.48 14.80 -16.82
N SER A 5 -16.67 13.74 -16.78
CA SER A 5 -15.21 13.67 -16.95
C SER A 5 -14.33 14.48 -15.96
N LEU A 6 -13.73 13.79 -15.00
CA LEU A 6 -12.51 14.21 -14.31
C LEU A 6 -11.33 14.20 -15.31
N PRO A 7 -10.43 15.19 -15.28
CA PRO A 7 -9.24 15.19 -16.12
C PRO A 7 -8.17 14.27 -15.50
N VAL A 8 -7.63 13.36 -16.31
CA VAL A 8 -6.56 12.40 -15.93
C VAL A 8 -5.12 12.80 -16.40
N PRO A 9 -4.78 14.04 -16.85
CA PRO A 9 -3.64 14.24 -17.75
C PRO A 9 -2.29 14.23 -17.01
N ASN A 10 -2.26 14.52 -15.72
CA ASN A 10 -1.01 14.70 -14.98
C ASN A 10 -0.41 13.37 -14.52
N LEU A 11 -1.21 12.44 -13.98
CA LEU A 11 -0.73 11.12 -13.56
C LEU A 11 -0.15 10.31 -14.73
N GLN A 12 -0.75 10.41 -15.92
CA GLN A 12 -0.25 9.75 -17.13
C GLN A 12 1.05 10.38 -17.64
N ARG A 13 1.15 11.71 -17.68
CA ARG A 13 2.40 12.40 -18.01
C ARG A 13 3.52 12.06 -17.02
N MET A 14 3.19 11.89 -15.75
CA MET A 14 4.15 11.56 -14.70
C MET A 14 4.56 10.09 -14.68
N ALA A 15 3.63 9.17 -14.91
CA ALA A 15 3.96 7.79 -15.22
C ALA A 15 4.93 7.77 -16.42
N LEU A 16 4.63 8.50 -17.50
CA LEU A 16 5.51 8.62 -18.67
C LEU A 16 6.89 9.22 -18.36
N VAL A 17 7.00 10.20 -17.46
CA VAL A 17 8.30 10.76 -17.02
C VAL A 17 9.09 9.78 -16.18
N GLN A 18 8.47 9.07 -15.23
CA GLN A 18 9.13 8.04 -14.41
C GLN A 18 9.50 6.81 -15.24
N ILE A 19 8.64 6.45 -16.18
CA ILE A 19 8.92 5.51 -17.25
C ILE A 19 10.14 6.00 -18.03
N ALA A 20 10.18 7.26 -18.47
CA ALA A 20 11.29 7.83 -19.23
C ALA A 20 12.60 7.86 -18.42
N ILE A 21 12.58 8.16 -17.11
CA ILE A 21 13.75 8.14 -16.21
C ILE A 21 14.28 6.71 -16.02
N ARG A 22 13.38 5.72 -15.84
CA ARG A 22 13.79 4.31 -15.76
C ARG A 22 14.27 3.76 -17.10
N ILE A 23 13.65 4.21 -18.19
CA ILE A 23 14.03 3.90 -19.56
C ILE A 23 15.43 4.48 -19.82
N SER A 24 15.71 5.74 -19.50
CA SER A 24 17.01 6.37 -19.79
C SER A 24 18.22 5.75 -19.06
N ASN A 25 18.01 5.11 -17.91
CA ASN A 25 19.09 4.46 -17.12
C ASN A 25 19.31 2.97 -17.45
N ASP A 26 18.53 2.41 -18.38
CA ASP A 26 18.65 1.01 -18.79
C ASP A 26 19.51 0.89 -20.06
N ALA A 27 20.59 0.10 -20.01
CA ALA A 27 21.53 -0.07 -21.12
C ALA A 27 20.85 -0.56 -22.43
N SER A 28 19.77 -1.35 -22.32
CA SER A 28 18.99 -1.84 -23.45
C SER A 28 18.20 -0.72 -24.14
N VAL A 29 17.89 0.34 -23.40
CA VAL A 29 17.19 1.52 -23.91
C VAL A 29 18.17 2.54 -24.43
N VAL A 30 19.32 2.77 -23.79
CA VAL A 30 20.39 3.59 -24.37
C VAL A 30 20.68 3.09 -25.79
N ALA A 31 20.81 1.78 -25.96
CA ALA A 31 20.95 1.14 -27.27
C ALA A 31 19.76 1.34 -28.24
N LEU A 32 18.53 1.52 -27.73
CA LEU A 32 17.36 1.86 -28.55
C LEU A 32 17.29 3.36 -28.89
N THR A 33 17.78 4.22 -28.00
CA THR A 33 17.86 5.67 -28.19
C THR A 33 18.95 6.00 -29.22
N ASP A 34 20.05 5.26 -29.19
CA ASP A 34 21.10 5.29 -30.21
C ASP A 34 20.58 4.80 -31.58
N LYS A 35 19.62 3.86 -31.58
CA LYS A 35 19.03 3.28 -32.79
C LYS A 35 17.90 4.11 -33.40
N TYR A 36 17.10 4.82 -32.60
CA TYR A 36 15.86 5.47 -33.03
C TYR A 36 15.78 6.98 -32.71
N GLY A 37 16.83 7.56 -32.12
CA GLY A 37 16.88 8.97 -31.71
C GLY A 37 16.22 9.26 -30.35
N PRO A 38 16.25 10.52 -29.87
CA PRO A 38 15.76 10.88 -28.54
C PRO A 38 14.25 10.63 -28.39
N ILE A 39 13.90 9.74 -27.46
CA ILE A 39 12.52 9.34 -27.13
C ILE A 39 11.66 10.56 -26.70
N SER A 40 12.29 11.63 -26.20
CA SER A 40 11.66 12.88 -25.77
C SER A 40 10.83 13.60 -26.85
N HIS A 41 11.08 13.35 -28.14
CA HIS A 41 10.35 13.99 -29.24
C HIS A 41 9.12 13.20 -29.74
N ILE A 42 9.03 11.90 -29.44
CA ILE A 42 7.99 11.02 -30.00
C ILE A 42 6.74 10.95 -29.10
N LEU A 43 6.94 11.00 -27.78
CA LEU A 43 5.89 10.81 -26.78
C LEU A 43 4.92 12.00 -26.62
N PRO A 44 5.34 13.27 -26.62
CA PRO A 44 4.43 14.38 -26.37
C PRO A 44 3.39 14.59 -27.48
N ASP A 45 3.80 14.38 -28.74
CA ASP A 45 3.00 14.70 -29.93
C ASP A 45 2.02 13.57 -30.30
N ALA A 46 2.46 12.30 -30.21
CA ALA A 46 1.59 11.15 -30.39
C ALA A 46 0.51 11.04 -29.30
N ALA A 47 0.88 11.31 -28.04
CA ALA A 47 -0.07 11.37 -26.93
C ALA A 47 -1.10 12.49 -27.18
N SER A 48 -0.67 13.72 -27.49
CA SER A 48 -1.59 14.85 -27.69
C SER A 48 -2.62 14.63 -28.81
N ARG A 49 -2.25 13.93 -29.90
CA ARG A 49 -3.15 13.65 -31.04
C ARG A 49 -4.17 12.54 -30.77
N LEU A 50 -3.81 11.53 -29.96
CA LEU A 50 -4.73 10.45 -29.57
C LEU A 50 -5.88 10.95 -28.68
N PHE A 51 -5.60 11.94 -27.82
CA PHE A 51 -6.58 12.49 -26.88
C PHE A 51 -7.73 13.28 -27.52
N LEU A 52 -7.48 13.95 -28.65
CA LEU A 52 -8.52 14.69 -29.39
C LEU A 52 -9.53 13.76 -30.08
N ASN A 53 -9.13 12.53 -30.40
CA ASN A 53 -10.00 11.56 -31.07
C ASN A 53 -10.85 10.75 -30.08
N GLU A 54 -10.33 10.36 -28.93
CA GLU A 54 -11.12 9.59 -27.94
C GLU A 54 -12.21 10.41 -27.25
N THR A 55 -11.98 11.72 -27.01
CA THR A 55 -13.02 12.63 -26.49
C THR A 55 -14.20 12.81 -27.45
N ARG A 56 -14.01 12.56 -28.76
CA ARG A 56 -15.07 12.56 -29.77
C ARG A 56 -15.88 11.27 -29.77
N THR A 57 -15.24 10.12 -29.60
CA THR A 57 -15.91 8.81 -29.65
C THR A 57 -16.78 8.56 -28.40
N VAL A 58 -16.36 9.04 -27.22
CA VAL A 58 -17.14 8.93 -25.98
C VAL A 58 -18.37 9.86 -25.97
N ARG A 59 -18.34 10.99 -26.70
CA ARG A 59 -19.53 11.84 -26.89
C ARG A 59 -20.66 11.12 -27.63
N ASN A 60 -20.34 10.32 -28.66
CA ASN A 60 -21.34 9.71 -29.53
C ASN A 60 -22.06 8.49 -28.91
N MET A 61 -21.52 7.86 -27.85
CA MET A 61 -22.16 6.71 -27.21
C MET A 61 -23.21 7.09 -26.14
N ASN A 62 -23.24 8.34 -25.70
CA ASN A 62 -24.14 8.77 -24.62
C ASN A 62 -25.51 9.29 -25.10
N ASP A 63 -25.75 9.38 -26.42
CA ASP A 63 -26.97 9.95 -27.00
C ASP A 63 -28.05 8.89 -27.37
N GLU A 64 -27.80 7.59 -27.20
CA GLU A 64 -28.81 6.55 -27.42
C GLU A 64 -29.61 6.24 -26.13
N LYS A 65 -30.82 6.81 -26.05
CA LYS A 65 -31.82 6.54 -25.00
C LYS A 65 -32.24 5.07 -24.96
N ILE A 66 -31.87 4.34 -23.91
CA ILE A 66 -32.41 3.02 -23.59
C ILE A 66 -33.67 3.17 -22.70
N ILE A 67 -34.82 2.80 -23.24
CA ILE A 67 -36.10 2.66 -22.52
C ILE A 67 -36.09 1.32 -21.80
N MET A 68 -36.11 1.31 -20.46
CA MET A 68 -36.19 0.08 -19.67
C MET A 68 -37.63 -0.31 -19.33
N SER A 69 -38.13 -1.37 -19.95
CA SER A 69 -39.30 -2.13 -19.49
C SER A 69 -38.91 -3.15 -18.40
N LYS A 70 -39.71 -3.23 -17.33
CA LYS A 70 -39.55 -4.21 -16.23
C LYS A 70 -39.76 -5.66 -16.70
N PRO A 71 -38.94 -6.63 -16.24
CA PRO A 71 -39.33 -8.03 -16.24
C PRO A 71 -39.55 -8.61 -14.83
N GLN A 72 -40.43 -9.61 -14.81
CA GLN A 72 -40.92 -10.37 -13.67
C GLN A 72 -39.87 -11.31 -13.07
N VAL A 73 -40.09 -11.61 -11.79
CA VAL A 73 -39.22 -12.39 -10.89
C VAL A 73 -39.35 -13.89 -11.16
N HIS A 74 -38.24 -14.53 -11.51
CA HIS A 74 -38.02 -15.96 -11.24
C HIS A 74 -36.71 -16.12 -10.46
N HIS A 75 -36.81 -16.66 -9.25
CA HIS A 75 -35.69 -16.91 -8.35
C HIS A 75 -34.79 -18.03 -8.90
N THR A 76 -33.71 -17.64 -9.57
CA THR A 76 -32.48 -18.44 -9.66
C THR A 76 -31.40 -17.63 -8.95
N ILE A 77 -30.86 -18.16 -7.85
CA ILE A 77 -29.74 -17.55 -7.14
C ILE A 77 -28.50 -17.70 -8.04
N GLN A 78 -28.30 -16.75 -8.94
CA GLN A 78 -26.97 -16.42 -9.42
C GLN A 78 -26.33 -15.58 -8.32
N VAL A 79 -25.39 -16.17 -7.58
CA VAL A 79 -24.42 -15.38 -6.82
C VAL A 79 -23.56 -14.66 -7.86
N THR A 80 -23.97 -13.47 -8.25
CA THR A 80 -23.12 -12.55 -8.98
C THR A 80 -22.01 -12.14 -8.02
N HIS A 81 -20.86 -12.80 -8.15
CA HIS A 81 -19.58 -12.36 -7.59
C HIS A 81 -19.17 -11.04 -8.25
N GLU A 82 -19.90 -9.96 -7.99
CA GLU A 82 -19.39 -8.60 -8.14
C GLU A 82 -18.44 -8.36 -6.97
N PHE A 83 -17.25 -8.97 -7.06
CA PHE A 83 -16.07 -8.46 -6.38
C PHE A 83 -16.02 -6.96 -6.67
N GLN A 84 -16.06 -6.12 -5.63
CA GLN A 84 -15.65 -4.72 -5.72
C GLN A 84 -14.26 -4.72 -6.37
N ARG A 85 -14.22 -4.48 -7.68
CA ARG A 85 -12.96 -4.40 -8.42
C ARG A 85 -12.21 -3.25 -7.79
N SER A 86 -11.04 -3.54 -7.21
CA SER A 86 -10.16 -2.51 -6.64
C SER A 86 -10.03 -1.38 -7.67
N PRO A 87 -10.09 -0.10 -7.27
CA PRO A 87 -9.90 1.05 -8.16
C PRO A 87 -8.69 0.90 -9.11
N ASN A 88 -7.66 0.20 -8.66
CA ASN A 88 -6.48 -0.18 -9.45
C ASN A 88 -6.79 -0.94 -10.75
N TYR A 89 -7.83 -1.78 -10.80
CA TYR A 89 -8.13 -2.57 -11.99
C TYR A 89 -8.57 -1.69 -13.18
N TRP A 90 -9.38 -0.66 -12.91
CA TRP A 90 -9.81 0.28 -13.95
C TRP A 90 -8.63 1.13 -14.45
N TRP A 91 -7.77 1.56 -13.54
CA TRP A 91 -6.54 2.27 -13.87
C TRP A 91 -5.57 1.43 -14.71
N GLU A 92 -5.33 0.17 -14.33
CA GLU A 92 -4.51 -0.77 -15.09
C GLU A 92 -5.03 -0.95 -16.53
N GLN A 93 -6.36 -1.06 -16.70
CA GLN A 93 -6.94 -1.16 -18.05
C GLN A 93 -6.74 0.11 -18.88
N LEU A 94 -7.00 1.29 -18.29
CA LEU A 94 -6.87 2.57 -19.00
C LEU A 94 -5.42 2.79 -19.44
N VAL A 95 -4.48 2.53 -18.54
CA VAL A 95 -3.05 2.68 -18.83
C VAL A 95 -2.60 1.63 -19.83
N SER A 96 -3.04 0.38 -19.71
CA SER A 96 -2.76 -0.68 -20.69
C SER A 96 -3.25 -0.33 -22.10
N ARG A 97 -4.47 0.22 -22.23
CA ARG A 97 -4.98 0.71 -23.53
C ARG A 97 -4.10 1.83 -24.07
N SER A 98 -3.78 2.82 -23.25
CA SER A 98 -2.94 3.95 -23.63
C SER A 98 -1.57 3.48 -24.11
N ILE A 99 -0.93 2.59 -23.37
CA ILE A 99 0.38 2.02 -23.71
C ILE A 99 0.32 1.19 -24.97
N SER A 100 -0.76 0.43 -25.19
CA SER A 100 -0.91 -0.41 -26.38
C SER A 100 -0.88 0.37 -27.69
N THR A 101 -1.21 1.66 -27.66
CA THR A 101 -1.12 2.55 -28.82
C THR A 101 0.32 2.94 -29.18
N LEU A 102 1.28 2.81 -28.25
CA LEU A 102 2.66 3.29 -28.41
C LEU A 102 3.56 2.34 -29.21
N GLN A 103 3.04 1.22 -29.73
CA GLN A 103 3.77 0.20 -30.50
C GLN A 103 5.11 -0.25 -29.87
N LEU A 104 5.19 -0.27 -28.53
CA LEU A 104 6.44 -0.60 -27.84
C LEU A 104 6.67 -2.13 -27.81
N PRO A 105 7.94 -2.57 -27.68
CA PRO A 105 8.25 -3.98 -27.42
C PRO A 105 7.50 -4.51 -26.18
N LYS A 106 7.06 -5.77 -26.22
CA LYS A 106 6.32 -6.42 -25.12
C LYS A 106 7.03 -6.32 -23.76
N VAL A 107 8.36 -6.36 -23.76
CA VAL A 107 9.17 -6.22 -22.53
C VAL A 107 9.00 -4.82 -21.92
N MET A 108 9.00 -3.78 -22.76
CA MET A 108 8.75 -2.41 -22.31
C MET A 108 7.32 -2.23 -21.81
N HIS A 109 6.31 -2.77 -22.51
CA HIS A 109 4.92 -2.76 -22.01
C HIS A 109 4.81 -3.29 -20.58
N ARG A 110 5.41 -4.45 -20.30
CA ARG A 110 5.37 -5.05 -18.96
C ARG A 110 6.05 -4.16 -17.92
N ARG A 111 7.24 -3.64 -18.21
CA ARG A 111 7.96 -2.75 -17.28
C ARG A 111 7.20 -1.46 -17.00
N ILE A 112 6.61 -0.88 -18.03
CA ILE A 112 5.79 0.32 -17.92
C ILE A 112 4.54 0.05 -17.07
N LEU A 113 3.85 -1.06 -17.31
CA LEU A 113 2.67 -1.44 -16.53
C LEU A 113 3.03 -1.67 -15.06
N GLY A 114 4.12 -2.37 -14.77
CA GLY A 114 4.60 -2.57 -13.41
C GLY A 114 4.95 -1.25 -12.69
N ALA A 115 5.63 -0.33 -13.37
CA ALA A 115 5.91 1.00 -12.82
C ALA A 115 4.63 1.81 -12.56
N THR A 116 3.69 1.79 -13.51
CA THR A 116 2.39 2.45 -13.36
C THR A 116 1.64 1.90 -12.16
N ARG A 117 1.61 0.57 -12.00
CA ARG A 117 0.97 -0.09 -10.87
C ARG A 117 1.54 0.37 -9.53
N ALA A 118 2.87 0.49 -9.44
CA ALA A 118 3.51 1.00 -8.23
C ALA A 118 3.10 2.45 -7.93
N VAL A 119 3.05 3.32 -8.95
CA VAL A 119 2.59 4.71 -8.83
C VAL A 119 1.12 4.77 -8.39
N SER A 120 0.23 4.01 -9.03
CA SER A 120 -1.19 3.95 -8.66
C SER A 120 -1.38 3.50 -7.21
N LEU A 121 -0.62 2.51 -6.76
CA LEU A 121 -0.68 2.06 -5.37
C LEU A 121 -0.16 3.09 -4.38
N GLU A 122 0.82 3.90 -4.76
CA GLU A 122 1.28 5.00 -3.92
C GLU A 122 0.21 6.10 -3.80
N VAL A 123 -0.49 6.42 -4.90
CA VAL A 123 -1.65 7.33 -4.86
C VAL A 123 -2.78 6.75 -4.00
N ASP A 124 -3.14 5.48 -4.21
CA ASP A 124 -4.18 4.80 -3.42
C ASP A 124 -3.84 4.81 -1.92
N ARG A 125 -2.58 4.55 -1.58
CA ARG A 125 -2.10 4.58 -0.19
C ARG A 125 -2.22 5.98 0.39
N TRP A 126 -1.76 6.99 -0.35
CA TRP A 126 -1.93 8.37 0.04
C TRP A 126 -3.42 8.71 0.25
N MET A 127 -4.31 8.24 -0.63
CA MET A 127 -5.74 8.46 -0.46
C MET A 127 -6.31 7.76 0.79
N GLN A 128 -5.91 6.53 1.07
CA GLN A 128 -6.36 5.82 2.27
C GLN A 128 -5.92 6.52 3.56
N ASP A 129 -4.67 6.97 3.60
CA ASP A 129 -4.09 7.66 4.75
C ASP A 129 -4.79 9.00 5.03
N HIS A 130 -5.38 9.61 4.00
CA HIS A 130 -6.11 10.87 4.09
C HIS A 130 -7.63 10.70 4.00
N SER A 131 -8.17 9.48 4.16
CA SER A 131 -9.58 9.14 3.90
C SER A 131 -10.61 10.10 4.54
N VAL A 132 -10.23 10.75 5.64
CA VAL A 132 -11.01 11.81 6.30
C VAL A 132 -11.34 13.01 5.39
N LEU A 133 -10.51 13.33 4.39
CA LEU A 133 -10.74 14.47 3.49
C LEU A 133 -11.98 14.27 2.62
N TRP A 134 -12.28 13.03 2.21
CA TRP A 134 -13.47 12.69 1.42
C TRP A 134 -14.77 12.83 2.21
N THR A 135 -14.71 12.91 3.54
CA THR A 135 -15.89 13.23 4.35
C THR A 135 -16.27 14.71 4.25
N VAL A 136 -15.30 15.57 3.88
CA VAL A 136 -15.51 17.01 3.70
C VAL A 136 -15.93 17.32 2.27
N ASP A 137 -15.22 16.73 1.30
CA ASP A 137 -15.52 16.88 -0.12
C ASP A 137 -15.25 15.56 -0.87
N PRO A 138 -16.31 14.79 -1.22
CA PRO A 138 -16.19 13.55 -1.99
C PRO A 138 -15.64 13.75 -3.42
N TYR A 139 -15.68 14.98 -3.95
CA TYR A 139 -15.28 15.30 -5.32
C TYR A 139 -13.89 15.94 -5.41
N LEU A 140 -13.19 16.01 -4.27
CA LEU A 140 -11.88 16.62 -4.18
C LEU A 140 -10.85 15.89 -5.07
N ASP A 141 -10.38 16.57 -6.10
CA ASP A 141 -9.31 16.08 -6.97
C ASP A 141 -7.95 16.64 -6.55
N LEU A 142 -7.27 15.94 -5.65
CA LEU A 142 -5.90 16.26 -5.22
C LEU A 142 -4.84 15.57 -6.08
N GLN A 143 -5.22 14.72 -7.02
CA GLN A 143 -4.26 13.87 -7.72
C GLN A 143 -3.35 14.66 -8.66
N SER A 144 -3.87 15.75 -9.22
CA SER A 144 -3.17 16.59 -10.20
C SER A 144 -2.02 17.41 -9.61
N ASP A 145 -2.03 17.61 -8.29
CA ASP A 145 -1.16 18.50 -7.53
C ASP A 145 -0.22 17.74 -6.56
N LEU A 146 -0.21 16.41 -6.64
CA LEU A 146 0.73 15.59 -5.86
C LEU A 146 2.17 15.94 -6.23
N ILE A 147 3.00 16.21 -5.23
CA ILE A 147 4.42 16.47 -5.40
C ILE A 147 5.16 15.15 -5.27
N TRP A 148 5.98 14.81 -6.24
CA TRP A 148 6.69 13.54 -6.29
C TRP A 148 8.19 13.71 -5.98
N MET A 149 8.74 12.77 -5.25
CA MET A 149 10.17 12.60 -5.04
C MET A 149 10.84 12.02 -6.29
N PRO A 150 12.16 12.24 -6.49
CA PRO A 150 12.90 11.64 -7.62
C PRO A 150 12.82 10.11 -7.67
N ILE A 151 12.71 9.48 -6.50
CA ILE A 151 12.53 8.02 -6.33
C ILE A 151 11.11 7.55 -6.72
N GLY A 152 10.22 8.45 -7.10
CA GLY A 152 8.88 8.15 -7.60
C GLY A 152 7.82 7.94 -6.52
N LYS A 153 8.11 8.25 -5.25
CA LYS A 153 7.09 8.34 -4.19
C LYS A 153 6.49 9.73 -4.08
N ILE A 154 5.32 9.86 -3.47
CA ILE A 154 4.74 11.17 -3.15
C ILE A 154 5.56 11.79 -2.01
N ASP A 155 6.05 13.01 -2.19
CA ASP A 155 6.59 13.82 -1.10
C ASP A 155 5.40 14.31 -0.26
N ARG A 156 5.00 13.47 0.72
CA ARG A 156 3.79 13.66 1.52
C ARG A 156 3.76 15.02 2.21
N ALA A 157 4.87 15.39 2.85
CA ALA A 157 5.01 16.65 3.56
C ALA A 157 4.91 17.86 2.61
N LYS A 158 5.65 17.87 1.49
CA LYS A 158 5.54 18.98 0.53
C LYS A 158 4.15 19.05 -0.10
N THR A 159 3.56 17.91 -0.45
CA THR A 159 2.21 17.82 -1.01
C THR A 159 1.18 18.40 -0.05
N ALA A 160 1.18 17.96 1.21
CA ALA A 160 0.28 18.49 2.24
C ALA A 160 0.48 19.98 2.45
N LYS A 161 1.73 20.46 2.53
CA LYS A 161 2.03 21.88 2.68
C LYS A 161 1.60 22.71 1.47
N SER A 162 1.68 22.16 0.27
CA SER A 162 1.14 22.79 -0.95
C SER A 162 -0.37 22.98 -0.84
N PHE A 163 -1.10 21.93 -0.43
CA PHE A 163 -2.55 22.00 -0.22
C PHE A 163 -2.97 22.96 0.89
N ILE A 164 -2.26 22.96 2.01
CA ILE A 164 -2.49 23.89 3.12
C ILE A 164 -2.34 25.35 2.68
N ARG A 165 -1.49 25.65 1.70
CA ARG A 165 -1.26 27.00 1.19
C ARG A 165 -2.22 27.41 0.07
N ASN A 166 -2.86 26.47 -0.60
CA ASN A 166 -3.74 26.75 -1.72
C ASN A 166 -5.10 27.27 -1.22
N GLU A 167 -5.36 28.57 -1.41
CA GLU A 167 -6.60 29.21 -0.94
C GLU A 167 -7.86 28.79 -1.71
N ASN A 168 -7.70 28.10 -2.85
CA ASN A 168 -8.83 27.52 -3.58
C ASN A 168 -9.34 26.22 -2.94
N ILE A 169 -8.58 25.63 -2.01
CA ILE A 169 -9.01 24.45 -1.26
C ILE A 169 -9.81 24.90 -0.04
N ASP A 170 -10.91 24.19 0.22
CA ASP A 170 -11.77 24.42 1.39
C ASP A 170 -10.94 24.52 2.68
N ILE A 171 -11.21 25.55 3.46
CA ILE A 171 -10.45 25.86 4.68
C ILE A 171 -10.47 24.71 5.69
N ARG A 172 -11.54 23.90 5.72
CA ARG A 172 -11.67 22.71 6.58
C ARG A 172 -10.70 21.61 6.15
N ILE A 173 -10.55 21.39 4.85
CA ILE A 173 -9.58 20.42 4.29
C ILE A 173 -8.17 20.85 4.63
N ARG A 174 -7.85 22.14 4.44
CA ARG A 174 -6.55 22.72 4.80
C ARG A 174 -6.26 22.55 6.29
N TYR A 175 -7.25 22.82 7.15
CA TYR A 175 -7.11 22.64 8.60
C TYR A 175 -6.86 21.18 8.97
N ILE A 176 -7.60 20.22 8.37
CA ILE A 176 -7.42 18.79 8.62
C ILE A 176 -6.01 18.35 8.22
N LEU A 177 -5.53 18.78 7.04
CA LEU A 177 -4.16 18.50 6.61
C LEU A 177 -3.12 19.09 7.57
N ALA A 178 -3.31 20.34 8.01
CA ALA A 178 -2.41 20.97 8.98
C ALA A 178 -2.34 20.16 10.29
N CYS A 179 -3.48 19.65 10.78
CA CYS A 179 -3.54 18.80 11.96
C CYS A 179 -2.85 17.45 11.75
N LEU A 180 -3.14 16.75 10.64
CA LEU A 180 -2.59 15.42 10.34
C LEU A 180 -1.06 15.44 10.23
N TYR A 181 -0.51 16.51 9.66
CA TYR A 181 0.93 16.68 9.51
C TYR A 181 1.59 17.44 10.67
N CYS A 182 0.81 17.93 11.64
CA CYS A 182 1.31 18.69 12.80
C CYS A 182 1.97 20.03 12.42
N TYR A 183 1.43 20.73 11.42
CA TYR A 183 1.84 22.10 11.07
C TYR A 183 1.20 23.11 12.02
N GLU A 184 1.75 23.23 13.22
CA GLU A 184 1.22 24.00 14.35
C GLU A 184 0.77 25.43 13.99
N ASP A 185 1.64 26.21 13.34
CA ASP A 185 1.33 27.59 12.93
C ASP A 185 0.13 27.64 11.99
N ASP A 186 0.08 26.72 11.02
CA ASP A 186 -1.02 26.61 10.06
C ASP A 186 -2.32 26.17 10.76
N VAL A 187 -2.26 25.28 11.76
CA VAL A 187 -3.44 24.85 12.53
C VAL A 187 -4.11 26.03 13.22
N PHE A 188 -3.35 26.83 13.98
CA PHE A 188 -3.91 27.96 14.72
C PHE A 188 -4.36 29.09 13.78
N SER A 189 -3.59 29.37 12.72
CA SER A 189 -3.95 30.38 11.73
C SER A 189 -5.24 30.04 10.99
N LEU A 190 -5.37 28.80 10.53
CA LEU A 190 -6.58 28.34 9.82
C LEU A 190 -7.79 28.30 10.76
N TRP A 191 -7.62 27.84 12.00
CA TRP A 191 -8.70 27.82 12.99
C TRP A 191 -9.30 29.22 13.23
N GLY A 192 -8.44 30.23 13.43
CA GLY A 192 -8.88 31.62 13.64
C GLY A 192 -9.56 32.25 12.42
N ARG A 193 -9.32 31.72 11.22
CA ARG A 193 -9.93 32.18 9.96
C ARG A 193 -11.26 31.48 9.64
N MET A 194 -11.54 30.32 10.22
CA MET A 194 -12.76 29.57 9.96
C MET A 194 -14.00 30.26 10.55
N ALA A 195 -15.10 30.23 9.81
CA ALA A 195 -16.41 30.60 10.31
C ALA A 195 -16.91 29.59 11.37
N LEU A 196 -17.82 30.02 12.24
CA LEU A 196 -18.37 29.17 13.31
C LEU A 196 -18.99 27.87 12.79
N ILE A 197 -19.61 27.90 11.61
CA ILE A 197 -20.21 26.70 10.99
C ILE A 197 -19.14 25.70 10.54
N GLU A 198 -18.00 26.18 10.04
CA GLU A 198 -16.86 25.36 9.62
C GLU A 198 -16.18 24.75 10.86
N GLN A 199 -15.99 25.55 11.91
CA GLN A 199 -15.48 25.08 13.20
C GLN A 199 -16.38 24.01 13.82
N ALA A 200 -17.71 24.20 13.80
CA ALA A 200 -18.66 23.23 14.31
C ALA A 200 -18.59 21.89 13.57
N PHE A 201 -18.50 21.93 12.23
CA PHE A 201 -18.30 20.74 11.41
C PHE A 201 -17.00 20.00 11.77
N VAL A 202 -15.89 20.73 11.88
CA VAL A 202 -14.59 20.15 12.28
C VAL A 202 -14.66 19.56 13.68
N CYS A 203 -15.36 20.20 14.62
CA CYS A 203 -15.56 19.66 15.98
C CYS A 203 -16.28 18.31 15.95
N GLU A 204 -17.31 18.15 15.13
CA GLU A 204 -18.01 16.87 14.94
C GLU A 204 -17.06 15.80 14.39
N LEU A 205 -16.33 16.13 13.32
CA LEU A 205 -15.39 15.21 12.68
C LEU A 205 -14.26 14.78 13.64
N SER A 206 -13.81 15.70 14.50
CA SER A 206 -12.76 15.46 15.49
C SER A 206 -13.13 14.37 16.50
N GLN A 207 -14.43 14.11 16.74
CA GLN A 207 -14.83 13.03 17.65
C GLN A 207 -14.44 11.64 17.11
N LYS A 208 -14.29 11.50 15.79
CA LYS A 208 -13.91 10.24 15.12
C LYS A 208 -12.41 10.14 14.87
N ASN A 209 -11.69 11.27 14.89
CA ASN A 209 -10.25 11.31 14.63
C ASN A 209 -9.53 11.97 15.81
N LYS A 210 -8.82 11.14 16.60
CA LYS A 210 -8.11 11.59 17.80
C LYS A 210 -7.05 12.66 17.52
N VAL A 211 -6.38 12.65 16.36
CA VAL A 211 -5.39 13.69 15.99
C VAL A 211 -6.10 15.03 15.85
N LEU A 212 -7.21 15.05 15.10
CA LEU A 212 -8.04 16.25 14.95
C LEU A 212 -8.59 16.72 16.30
N LYS A 213 -8.99 15.81 17.18
CA LYS A 213 -9.47 16.15 18.52
C LYS A 213 -8.42 16.90 19.33
N CYS A 214 -7.20 16.38 19.41
CA CYS A 214 -6.11 17.01 20.15
C CYS A 214 -5.84 18.44 19.64
N TRP A 215 -5.68 18.60 18.32
CA TRP A 215 -5.44 19.92 17.72
C TRP A 215 -6.62 20.88 17.91
N THR A 216 -7.86 20.40 17.78
CA THR A 216 -9.06 21.23 17.92
C THR A 216 -9.27 21.70 19.35
N LEU A 217 -9.04 20.86 20.35
CA LEU A 217 -9.08 21.27 21.76
C LEU A 217 -8.01 22.34 22.05
N SER A 218 -6.82 22.18 21.47
CA SER A 218 -5.75 23.17 21.65
C SER A 218 -6.04 24.48 20.94
N ALA A 219 -6.56 24.45 19.72
CA ALA A 219 -6.92 25.64 18.96
C ALA A 219 -8.04 26.48 19.62
N LYS A 220 -8.88 25.84 20.45
CA LYS A 220 -9.88 26.52 21.28
C LYS A 220 -9.34 27.08 22.60
N GLY A 221 -8.09 26.77 22.97
CA GLY A 221 -7.54 27.06 24.28
C GLY A 221 -8.10 26.17 25.40
N GLU A 222 -8.78 25.06 25.07
CA GLU A 222 -9.35 24.12 26.04
C GLU A 222 -8.29 23.13 26.57
N SER A 223 -7.16 22.98 25.87
CA SER A 223 -6.09 22.06 26.24
C SER A 223 -4.72 22.53 25.74
N VAL A 224 -3.67 22.20 26.48
CA VAL A 224 -2.29 22.29 25.98
C VAL A 224 -1.98 20.98 25.26
N ILE A 225 -1.35 21.05 24.09
CA ILE A 225 -0.97 19.85 23.33
C ILE A 225 -0.01 19.01 24.18
N ASN A 226 -0.52 17.89 24.66
CA ASN A 226 0.31 16.85 25.22
C ASN A 226 0.90 16.03 24.08
N TRP A 227 2.19 16.22 23.81
CA TRP A 227 2.89 15.49 22.75
C TRP A 227 2.94 13.98 23.00
N ASP A 228 2.83 13.52 24.25
CA ASP A 228 2.75 12.08 24.57
C ASP A 228 1.38 11.50 24.21
N ASP A 229 0.30 12.24 24.46
CA ASP A 229 -1.04 11.83 24.04
C ASP A 229 -1.14 11.84 22.52
N LEU A 230 -0.68 12.92 21.89
CA LEU A 230 -0.65 13.03 20.44
C LEU A 230 0.25 11.94 19.83
N ASN A 231 1.36 11.59 20.48
CA ASN A 231 2.21 10.47 20.09
C ASN A 231 1.45 9.14 20.12
N SER A 232 0.76 8.84 21.21
CA SER A 232 -0.01 7.59 21.34
C SER A 232 -1.05 7.45 20.22
N VAL A 233 -1.61 8.59 19.80
CA VAL A 233 -2.61 8.70 18.76
C VAL A 233 -1.98 8.60 17.36
N LEU A 234 -0.88 9.30 17.10
CA LEU A 234 -0.16 9.27 15.84
C LEU A 234 0.62 7.98 15.64
N GLY A 235 0.79 7.20 16.70
CA GLY A 235 1.08 5.77 16.62
C GLY A 235 0.19 5.02 15.63
N LEU A 236 -1.01 5.54 15.30
CA LEU A 236 -1.96 5.00 14.33
C LEU A 236 -1.96 5.73 12.97
N TYR A 237 -1.33 6.90 12.87
CA TYR A 237 -1.36 7.76 11.69
C TYR A 237 0.05 8.29 11.38
N PRO A 238 0.73 7.72 10.38
CA PRO A 238 2.15 7.99 10.18
C PRO A 238 2.44 9.39 9.57
N LEU A 239 1.43 10.10 9.08
CA LEU A 239 1.56 11.37 8.33
C LEU A 239 2.29 12.51 9.07
N GLY A 240 2.14 12.60 10.40
CA GLY A 240 2.78 13.64 11.21
C GLY A 240 4.18 13.30 11.70
N LEU A 241 4.71 12.12 11.34
CA LEU A 241 5.94 11.60 11.91
C LEU A 241 7.17 12.47 11.63
N PRO A 242 7.42 12.99 10.41
CA PRO A 242 8.62 13.76 10.15
C PRO A 242 8.73 15.00 11.05
N ILE A 243 7.64 15.75 11.23
CA ILE A 243 7.63 17.00 12.01
C ILE A 243 7.78 16.70 13.50
N ILE A 244 7.06 15.68 13.99
CA ILE A 244 7.21 15.31 15.39
C ILE A 244 8.60 14.81 15.68
N ASN A 245 9.19 14.06 14.74
CA ASN A 245 10.54 13.59 14.91
C ASN A 245 11.52 14.75 15.12
N GLU A 246 11.40 15.85 14.39
CA GLU A 246 12.23 17.03 14.64
C GLU A 246 12.14 17.56 16.08
N LYS A 247 10.97 17.41 16.72
CA LYS A 247 10.72 17.84 18.10
C LYS A 247 11.13 16.83 19.18
N LEU A 248 11.39 15.58 18.83
CA LEU A 248 11.73 14.54 19.80
C LEU A 248 13.23 14.45 20.08
N ASP A 249 13.57 14.12 21.32
CA ASP A 249 14.95 13.78 21.70
C ASP A 249 15.41 12.45 21.06
N LYS A 250 16.73 12.27 20.99
CA LYS A 250 17.36 11.13 20.31
C LYS A 250 16.92 9.76 20.83
N GLU A 251 16.64 9.62 22.13
CA GLU A 251 16.23 8.34 22.72
C GLU A 251 14.77 8.04 22.40
N MET A 252 13.90 9.05 22.42
CA MET A 252 12.51 8.91 22.01
C MET A 252 12.37 8.56 20.53
N LYS A 253 13.26 9.09 19.67
CA LYS A 253 13.35 8.70 18.24
C LYS A 253 13.64 7.21 18.06
N LYS A 254 14.57 6.67 18.83
CA LYS A 254 14.93 5.23 18.80
C LYS A 254 13.77 4.37 19.30
N PHE A 255 13.19 4.73 20.44
CA PHE A 255 12.05 4.01 21.00
C PHE A 255 10.85 4.03 20.05
N ARG A 256 10.61 5.15 19.36
CA ARG A 256 9.58 5.23 18.33
C ARG A 256 9.88 4.35 17.13
N LEU A 257 11.10 4.40 16.59
CA LEU A 257 11.47 3.54 15.47
C LEU A 257 11.16 2.08 15.84
N VAL A 258 11.54 1.64 17.04
CA VAL A 258 11.18 0.32 17.59
C VAL A 258 9.66 0.08 17.57
N SER A 259 8.88 0.99 18.17
CA SER A 259 7.43 0.84 18.29
C SER A 259 6.72 0.78 16.93
N PHE A 260 7.09 1.65 16.00
CA PHE A 260 6.52 1.66 14.66
C PHE A 260 6.94 0.45 13.84
N VAL A 261 8.19 0.00 13.99
CA VAL A 261 8.67 -1.24 13.33
C VAL A 261 7.77 -2.40 13.77
N VAL A 262 7.58 -2.57 15.07
CA VAL A 262 6.80 -3.68 15.63
C VAL A 262 5.34 -3.64 15.18
N LYS A 263 4.76 -2.45 15.08
CA LYS A 263 3.37 -2.27 14.63
C LYS A 263 3.21 -2.36 13.11
N GLY A 264 4.30 -2.37 12.34
CA GLY A 264 4.27 -2.33 10.88
C GLY A 264 3.75 -1.00 10.32
N LEU A 265 3.87 0.08 11.10
CA LEU A 265 3.29 1.40 10.82
C LEU A 265 4.35 2.44 10.42
N ILE A 266 5.56 2.01 10.04
CA ILE A 266 6.61 2.95 9.64
C ILE A 266 6.32 3.51 8.25
N GLU A 267 6.22 4.83 8.18
CA GLU A 267 6.29 5.58 6.94
C GLU A 267 7.68 5.60 6.34
N PHE A 268 7.72 5.57 5.00
CA PHE A 268 8.94 5.30 4.29
C PHE A 268 10.00 6.41 4.48
N GLU A 269 9.53 7.63 4.46
CA GLU A 269 10.33 8.83 4.64
C GLU A 269 11.13 8.75 5.93
N TYR A 270 10.60 8.12 6.98
CA TYR A 270 11.28 7.99 8.26
C TYR A 270 12.48 7.05 8.19
N ILE A 271 12.32 5.85 7.61
CA ILE A 271 13.48 4.95 7.47
C ILE A 271 14.48 5.61 6.52
N TYR A 272 14.04 6.18 5.39
CA TYR A 272 14.97 6.81 4.44
C TYR A 272 15.71 8.03 4.99
N GLN A 273 15.06 8.89 5.76
CA GLN A 273 15.72 9.98 6.48
C GLN A 273 16.70 9.46 7.54
N CYS A 274 16.41 8.31 8.17
CA CYS A 274 17.37 7.59 9.00
C CYS A 274 18.45 6.84 8.19
N LEU A 275 18.32 6.76 6.87
CA LEU A 275 19.13 5.98 5.94
C LEU A 275 19.67 6.85 4.80
N SER A 276 20.20 8.04 5.08
CA SER A 276 21.04 8.69 4.07
C SER A 276 22.13 7.70 3.61
N PRO A 277 22.60 7.74 2.35
CA PRO A 277 23.60 6.80 1.86
C PRO A 277 24.87 6.73 2.72
N GLU A 278 25.20 7.83 3.40
CA GLU A 278 26.32 7.97 4.35
C GLU A 278 25.99 7.37 5.73
N GLU A 279 24.71 7.36 6.12
CA GLU A 279 24.22 6.76 7.37
C GLU A 279 23.70 5.33 7.19
N PHE A 280 23.83 4.75 6.00
CA PHE A 280 23.45 3.36 5.77
C PHE A 280 24.26 2.39 6.66
N ASP A 281 25.47 2.77 7.06
CA ASP A 281 26.24 2.02 8.08
C ASP A 281 25.68 2.21 9.51
N SER A 282 24.95 3.29 9.77
CA SER A 282 24.17 3.55 10.99
C SER A 282 22.88 2.69 11.06
N CYS A 283 22.34 2.27 9.90
CA CYS A 283 21.26 1.26 9.81
C CYS A 283 21.59 -0.05 10.52
N SER A 284 22.88 -0.32 10.78
CA SER A 284 23.32 -1.50 11.52
C SER A 284 22.59 -1.66 12.86
N GLU A 285 22.26 -0.57 13.57
CA GLU A 285 21.53 -0.66 14.83
C GLU A 285 20.08 -1.11 14.62
N SER A 286 19.34 -0.49 13.70
CA SER A 286 17.96 -0.90 13.40
C SER A 286 17.89 -2.33 12.84
N LEU A 287 18.87 -2.71 12.02
CA LEU A 287 18.99 -4.06 11.47
C LEU A 287 19.32 -5.10 12.55
N LYS A 288 20.05 -4.72 13.61
CA LYS A 288 20.30 -5.58 14.78
C LYS A 288 19.02 -5.85 15.56
N VAL A 289 18.21 -4.82 15.78
CA VAL A 289 17.01 -4.94 16.62
C VAL A 289 15.83 -5.53 15.86
N PHE A 290 15.64 -5.17 14.59
CA PHE A 290 14.46 -5.58 13.79
C PHE A 290 14.77 -5.96 12.34
N PRO A 291 15.63 -6.97 12.11
CA PRO A 291 16.11 -7.30 10.78
C PRO A 291 15.00 -7.64 9.79
N GLN A 292 14.00 -8.42 10.21
CA GLN A 292 12.90 -8.86 9.34
C GLN A 292 12.02 -7.70 8.86
N TYR A 293 11.85 -6.66 9.66
CA TYR A 293 10.99 -5.54 9.28
C TYR A 293 11.71 -4.58 8.35
N VAL A 294 12.99 -4.28 8.63
CA VAL A 294 13.84 -3.51 7.72
C VAL A 294 13.91 -4.20 6.36
N LEU A 295 14.17 -5.51 6.34
CA LEU A 295 14.21 -6.28 5.09
C LEU A 295 12.84 -6.35 4.41
N ARG A 296 11.75 -6.56 5.15
CA ARG A 296 10.39 -6.62 4.58
C ARG A 296 10.06 -5.33 3.86
N TYR A 297 10.47 -4.22 4.44
CA TYR A 297 10.26 -2.90 3.90
C TYR A 297 11.07 -2.64 2.63
N LEU A 298 12.32 -3.14 2.55
CA LEU A 298 13.11 -3.06 1.33
C LEU A 298 12.51 -3.84 0.15
N LEU A 299 11.48 -4.68 0.39
CA LEU A 299 10.68 -5.30 -0.68
C LEU A 299 9.61 -4.39 -1.27
N GLU A 300 9.37 -3.22 -0.68
CA GLU A 300 8.48 -2.19 -1.22
C GLU A 300 9.21 -1.35 -2.27
N TRP A 301 8.44 -0.87 -3.24
CA TRP A 301 8.95 -0.01 -4.29
C TRP A 301 9.37 1.36 -3.76
N PRO A 302 10.45 1.97 -4.29
CA PRO A 302 11.44 1.45 -5.25
C PRO A 302 12.70 0.75 -4.67
N PHE A 303 12.69 0.23 -3.43
CA PHE A 303 13.92 -0.14 -2.69
C PHE A 303 14.41 -1.57 -2.91
N GLN A 304 13.74 -2.32 -3.77
CA GLN A 304 14.00 -3.75 -3.95
C GLN A 304 15.45 -4.02 -4.39
N GLY A 305 16.11 -3.07 -5.06
CA GLY A 305 17.52 -3.15 -5.44
C GLY A 305 18.49 -3.20 -4.24
N GLU A 306 18.13 -2.59 -3.10
CA GLU A 306 18.98 -2.61 -1.91
C GLU A 306 18.77 -3.88 -1.07
N PHE A 307 17.62 -4.56 -1.21
CA PHE A 307 17.22 -5.68 -0.35
C PHE A 307 18.32 -6.72 -0.12
N LEU A 308 18.94 -7.25 -1.18
CA LEU A 308 19.96 -8.30 -1.08
C LEU A 308 21.24 -7.79 -0.40
N LYS A 309 21.66 -6.55 -0.72
CA LYS A 309 22.82 -5.91 -0.11
C LYS A 309 22.63 -5.78 1.41
N VAL A 310 21.45 -5.38 1.87
CA VAL A 310 21.15 -5.28 3.31
C VAL A 310 20.99 -6.66 3.96
N ALA A 311 20.32 -7.59 3.29
CA ALA A 311 20.13 -8.95 3.77
C ALA A 311 21.46 -9.66 4.08
N SER A 312 22.46 -9.47 3.22
CA SER A 312 23.80 -10.06 3.40
C SER A 312 24.46 -9.65 4.72
N ARG A 313 24.20 -8.43 5.20
CA ARG A 313 24.70 -7.90 6.48
C ARG A 313 23.84 -8.32 7.67
N GLY A 314 22.57 -8.67 7.43
CA GLY A 314 21.56 -8.94 8.46
C GLY A 314 21.43 -10.39 8.90
N TRP A 315 22.13 -11.34 8.26
CA TRP A 315 21.94 -12.78 8.50
C TRP A 315 22.20 -13.22 9.94
N THR A 316 23.11 -12.55 10.65
CA THR A 316 23.42 -12.83 12.06
C THR A 316 22.27 -12.46 12.98
N PHE A 317 21.54 -11.39 12.65
CA PHE A 317 20.45 -10.83 13.45
C PHE A 317 19.09 -11.46 13.08
N LEU A 318 18.91 -11.86 11.83
CA LEU A 318 17.65 -12.41 11.34
C LEU A 318 17.34 -13.76 12.00
N SER A 319 16.24 -13.85 12.75
CA SER A 319 15.78 -15.12 13.34
C SER A 319 15.22 -16.07 12.28
N PRO A 320 15.12 -17.39 12.56
CA PRO A 320 14.44 -18.35 11.69
C PRO A 320 12.99 -17.96 11.36
N GLU A 321 12.26 -17.40 12.33
CA GLU A 321 10.88 -16.92 12.18
C GLU A 321 10.83 -15.67 11.29
N GLY A 322 11.72 -14.70 11.54
CA GLY A 322 11.84 -13.51 10.70
C GLY A 322 12.16 -13.85 9.23
N PHE A 323 13.03 -14.82 9.01
CA PHE A 323 13.32 -15.34 7.66
C PHE A 323 12.09 -15.99 7.01
N HIS A 324 11.34 -16.80 7.77
CA HIS A 324 10.10 -17.40 7.30
C HIS A 324 9.08 -16.33 6.88
N ASP A 325 8.91 -15.28 7.68
CA ASP A 325 7.98 -14.21 7.39
C ASP A 325 8.40 -13.38 6.17
N LEU A 326 9.70 -13.15 5.96
CA LEU A 326 10.20 -12.53 4.74
C LEU A 326 9.87 -13.35 3.49
N LEU A 327 10.09 -14.66 3.53
CA LEU A 327 9.73 -15.53 2.40
C LEU A 327 8.23 -15.51 2.13
N LYS A 328 7.38 -15.47 3.17
CA LYS A 328 5.93 -15.33 2.98
C LYS A 328 5.58 -14.04 2.25
N VAL A 329 6.23 -12.93 2.60
CA VAL A 329 6.02 -11.65 1.92
C VAL A 329 6.46 -11.75 0.46
N ILE A 330 7.66 -12.22 0.18
CA ILE A 330 8.18 -12.34 -1.20
C ILE A 330 7.28 -13.25 -2.04
N VAL A 331 6.99 -14.47 -1.56
CA VAL A 331 6.19 -15.46 -2.29
C VAL A 331 4.74 -14.99 -2.41
N PHE A 332 4.05 -14.77 -1.30
CA PHE A 332 2.59 -14.57 -1.33
C PHE A 332 2.18 -13.15 -1.65
N GLN A 333 2.93 -12.14 -1.21
CA GLN A 333 2.54 -10.74 -1.37
C GLN A 333 3.17 -10.07 -2.60
N ARG A 334 4.25 -10.65 -3.15
CA ARG A 334 4.90 -10.13 -4.36
C ARG A 334 4.65 -11.03 -5.55
N ILE A 335 5.26 -12.22 -5.56
CA ILE A 335 5.25 -13.12 -6.72
C ILE A 335 3.82 -13.59 -7.04
N MET A 336 3.11 -14.13 -6.06
CA MET A 336 1.79 -14.73 -6.30
C MET A 336 0.68 -13.70 -6.56
N ILE A 337 0.83 -12.48 -6.06
CA ILE A 337 -0.06 -11.36 -6.42
C ILE A 337 0.22 -10.88 -7.86
N GLY A 338 1.32 -11.31 -8.48
CA GLY A 338 1.73 -10.88 -9.81
C GLY A 338 2.27 -9.46 -9.79
N ARG A 339 3.05 -9.11 -8.76
CA ARG A 339 3.80 -7.85 -8.73
C ARG A 339 4.93 -7.93 -9.75
N ASP A 340 4.99 -6.94 -10.63
CA ASP A 340 5.91 -6.84 -11.77
C ASP A 340 6.70 -5.51 -11.76
N ASP A 341 6.61 -4.75 -10.67
CA ASP A 341 7.39 -3.54 -10.43
C ASP A 341 8.87 -3.82 -10.10
N PHE A 342 9.20 -5.10 -9.82
CA PHE A 342 10.55 -5.64 -9.64
C PHE A 342 10.61 -7.13 -10.00
N ASP A 343 11.81 -7.66 -10.30
CA ASP A 343 12.00 -9.11 -10.51
C ASP A 343 12.09 -9.85 -9.18
N TYR A 344 10.93 -10.06 -8.56
CA TYR A 344 10.82 -10.73 -7.27
C TYR A 344 11.20 -12.22 -7.32
N VAL A 345 11.16 -12.86 -8.50
CA VAL A 345 11.56 -14.26 -8.64
C VAL A 345 13.07 -14.37 -8.56
N HIS A 346 13.79 -13.53 -9.31
CA HIS A 346 15.24 -13.45 -9.21
C HIS A 346 15.69 -13.01 -7.80
N LEU A 347 15.00 -12.04 -7.19
CA LEU A 347 15.26 -11.66 -5.79
C LEU A 347 15.11 -12.84 -4.84
N LEU A 348 14.05 -13.64 -4.98
CA LEU A 348 13.82 -14.82 -4.14
C LEU A 348 14.92 -15.85 -4.33
N GLU A 349 15.32 -16.12 -5.57
CA GLU A 349 16.40 -17.06 -5.91
C GLU A 349 17.71 -16.66 -5.23
N GLU A 350 18.16 -15.43 -5.43
CA GLU A 350 19.42 -14.96 -4.86
C GLU A 350 19.36 -14.88 -3.32
N PHE A 351 18.24 -14.41 -2.76
CA PHE A 351 18.03 -14.42 -1.31
C PHE A 351 18.07 -15.84 -0.73
N TRP A 352 17.43 -16.81 -1.41
CA TRP A 352 17.44 -18.21 -1.02
C TRP A 352 18.83 -18.81 -1.11
N LYS A 353 19.56 -18.57 -2.20
CA LYS A 353 20.93 -19.04 -2.41
C LYS A 353 21.87 -18.55 -1.31
N GLN A 354 21.81 -17.25 -0.99
CA GLN A 354 22.64 -16.62 0.04
C GLN A 354 22.22 -16.96 1.48
N SER A 355 21.03 -17.53 1.70
CA SER A 355 20.54 -17.80 3.04
C SER A 355 21.34 -18.90 3.78
N PRO A 356 21.67 -18.69 5.07
CA PRO A 356 22.41 -19.67 5.86
C PRO A 356 21.71 -21.03 6.01
N PRO A 357 22.44 -22.16 6.12
CA PRO A 357 21.84 -23.49 6.27
C PRO A 357 20.88 -23.63 7.46
N ARG A 358 21.14 -22.91 8.57
CA ARG A 358 20.27 -22.91 9.76
C ARG A 358 18.85 -22.43 9.43
N HIS A 359 18.73 -21.41 8.58
CA HIS A 359 17.46 -20.83 8.14
C HIS A 359 16.73 -21.74 7.15
N LYS A 360 17.45 -22.40 6.24
CA LYS A 360 16.85 -23.40 5.34
C LYS A 360 16.34 -24.62 6.11
N LYS A 361 17.08 -25.06 7.13
CA LYS A 361 16.73 -26.22 7.96
C LYS A 361 15.44 -25.98 8.75
N SER A 362 15.23 -24.79 9.31
CA SER A 362 14.01 -24.47 10.06
C SER A 362 12.75 -24.52 9.19
N LEU A 363 12.88 -24.23 7.89
CA LEU A 363 11.76 -24.21 6.96
C LEU A 363 11.31 -25.58 6.45
N ARG A 364 12.10 -26.66 6.59
CA ARG A 364 11.76 -27.98 6.01
C ARG A 364 10.41 -28.54 6.45
N LYS A 365 9.86 -28.05 7.58
CA LYS A 365 8.53 -28.42 8.09
C LYS A 365 7.42 -27.46 7.65
N SER A 366 7.77 -26.32 7.06
CA SER A 366 6.82 -25.29 6.62
C SER A 366 6.37 -25.56 5.17
N PRO A 367 5.07 -25.46 4.87
CA PRO A 367 4.56 -25.58 3.50
C PRO A 367 5.18 -24.57 2.51
N ILE A 368 5.72 -23.45 3.01
CA ILE A 368 6.37 -22.46 2.14
C ILE A 368 7.66 -22.99 1.51
N TYR A 369 8.33 -23.96 2.16
CA TYR A 369 9.60 -24.51 1.68
C TYR A 369 9.44 -25.14 0.31
N ASP A 370 8.42 -25.99 0.13
CA ASP A 370 8.13 -26.63 -1.14
C ASP A 370 7.78 -25.61 -2.23
N ILE A 371 7.10 -24.51 -1.86
CA ILE A 371 6.76 -23.43 -2.78
C ILE A 371 8.02 -22.66 -3.21
N VAL A 372 8.91 -22.35 -2.27
CA VAL A 372 10.18 -21.67 -2.57
C VAL A 372 11.03 -22.54 -3.49
N LEU A 373 11.20 -23.83 -3.17
CA LEU A 373 11.93 -24.77 -4.03
C LEU A 373 11.30 -24.86 -5.41
N LEU A 374 9.96 -24.96 -5.49
CA LEU A 374 9.26 -24.98 -6.77
C LEU A 374 9.55 -23.73 -7.59
N ILE A 375 9.49 -22.53 -7.00
CA ILE A 375 9.76 -21.26 -7.70
C ILE A 375 11.22 -21.20 -8.15
N VAL A 376 12.16 -21.52 -7.27
CA VAL A 376 13.60 -21.48 -7.56
C VAL A 376 13.97 -22.49 -8.65
N ASP A 377 13.50 -23.74 -8.55
CA ASP A 377 13.81 -24.79 -9.53
C ASP A 377 13.20 -24.51 -10.91
N THR A 378 11.98 -23.94 -10.96
CA THR A 378 11.31 -23.63 -12.22
C THR A 378 11.88 -22.40 -12.89
N TYR A 379 12.36 -21.41 -12.13
CA TYR A 379 13.06 -20.26 -12.69
C TYR A 379 14.31 -20.68 -13.48
N ILE A 380 15.06 -21.66 -12.95
CA ILE A 380 16.24 -22.23 -13.61
C ILE A 380 15.88 -23.01 -14.90
N ARG A 381 14.70 -23.66 -14.93
CA ARG A 381 14.32 -24.61 -16.00
C ARG A 381 13.45 -24.03 -17.11
N GLY A 382 13.00 -22.78 -17.01
CA GLY A 382 12.26 -22.09 -18.07
C GLY A 382 10.71 -22.08 -17.94
N PRO A 383 10.00 -21.55 -18.96
CA PRO A 383 8.94 -20.55 -18.76
C PRO A 383 7.54 -21.03 -18.33
N SER A 384 7.34 -22.25 -17.85
CA SER A 384 5.99 -22.67 -17.40
C SER A 384 5.66 -22.35 -15.93
N LEU A 385 6.42 -21.45 -15.30
CA LEU A 385 6.24 -21.02 -13.90
C LEU A 385 4.80 -20.56 -13.64
N SER A 386 4.19 -19.81 -14.56
CA SER A 386 2.83 -19.29 -14.42
C SER A 386 1.77 -20.40 -14.36
N GLN A 387 1.88 -21.45 -15.17
CA GLN A 387 0.93 -22.58 -15.17
C GLN A 387 1.09 -23.48 -13.94
N LEU A 388 2.34 -23.73 -13.51
CA LEU A 388 2.65 -24.48 -12.30
C LEU A 388 2.20 -23.73 -11.05
N LEU A 389 2.48 -22.43 -10.98
CA LEU A 389 2.02 -21.57 -9.90
C LEU A 389 0.51 -21.48 -9.88
N LEU A 390 -0.21 -21.32 -11.00
CA LEU A 390 -1.68 -21.29 -11.00
C LEU A 390 -2.30 -22.60 -10.49
N LYS A 391 -1.73 -23.75 -10.86
CA LYS A 391 -2.21 -25.06 -10.38
C LYS A 391 -1.98 -25.23 -8.88
N HIS A 392 -0.83 -24.79 -8.37
CA HIS A 392 -0.50 -24.86 -6.94
C HIS A 392 -1.24 -23.79 -6.12
N TYR A 393 -1.35 -22.58 -6.66
CA TYR A 393 -2.05 -21.43 -6.10
C TYR A 393 -3.53 -21.71 -5.95
N ARG A 394 -4.23 -22.28 -6.94
CA ARG A 394 -5.66 -22.61 -6.76
C ARG A 394 -5.91 -23.57 -5.59
N LYS A 395 -4.97 -24.49 -5.33
CA LYS A 395 -5.06 -25.45 -4.21
C LYS A 395 -4.73 -24.79 -2.86
N ASN A 396 -3.72 -23.91 -2.84
CA ASN A 396 -3.18 -23.34 -1.60
C ASN A 396 -3.65 -21.91 -1.29
N TYR A 397 -4.25 -21.20 -2.24
CA TYR A 397 -4.75 -19.82 -2.06
C TYR A 397 -6.00 -19.79 -1.19
N LEU A 398 -6.89 -20.77 -1.32
CA LEU A 398 -8.02 -20.93 -0.41
C LEU A 398 -7.52 -21.20 1.02
N ILE A 399 -6.47 -22.02 1.17
CA ILE A 399 -5.82 -22.29 2.45
C ILE A 399 -5.12 -21.03 2.96
N TYR A 400 -4.44 -20.27 2.10
CA TYR A 400 -3.76 -19.03 2.47
C TYR A 400 -4.74 -17.93 2.87
N GLN A 401 -5.83 -17.72 2.11
CA GLN A 401 -6.86 -16.75 2.47
C GLN A 401 -7.56 -17.18 3.77
N TYR A 402 -7.84 -18.48 3.95
CA TYR A 402 -8.34 -19.01 5.21
C TYR A 402 -7.37 -18.73 6.37
N LEU A 403 -6.07 -19.02 6.20
CA LEU A 403 -5.04 -18.78 7.22
C LEU A 403 -4.80 -17.29 7.47
N ARG A 404 -4.88 -16.44 6.44
CA ARG A 404 -4.75 -14.99 6.55
C ARG A 404 -5.93 -14.40 7.31
N MET A 405 -7.16 -14.78 6.97
CA MET A 405 -8.36 -14.38 7.71
C MET A 405 -8.28 -14.85 9.16
N ARG A 406 -7.88 -16.11 9.40
CA ARG A 406 -7.71 -16.65 10.75
C ARG A 406 -6.59 -15.95 11.53
N TYR A 407 -5.49 -15.58 10.89
CA TYR A 407 -4.38 -14.84 11.50
C TYR A 407 -4.77 -13.41 11.87
N ILE A 408 -5.53 -12.71 11.01
CA ILE A 408 -6.05 -11.36 11.30
C ILE A 408 -6.97 -11.42 12.53
N VAL A 409 -7.92 -12.35 12.54
CA VAL A 409 -8.84 -12.56 13.70
C VAL A 409 -8.04 -12.91 14.97
N PHE A 410 -7.06 -13.82 14.87
CA PHE A 410 -6.24 -14.22 16.02
C PHE A 410 -5.36 -13.08 16.56
N LYS A 411 -4.77 -12.25 15.68
CA LYS A 411 -3.97 -11.08 16.08
C LYS A 411 -4.82 -10.00 16.75
N GLU A 412 -6.05 -9.81 16.31
CA GLU A 412 -7.00 -8.93 16.99
C GLU A 412 -7.35 -9.48 18.38
N GLU A 413 -7.61 -10.78 18.52
CA GLU A 413 -7.89 -11.41 19.81
C GLU A 413 -6.70 -11.40 20.79
N GLU A 414 -5.47 -11.68 20.32
CA GLU A 414 -4.28 -11.60 21.17
C GLU A 414 -3.94 -10.16 21.53
N GLY A 415 -4.08 -9.22 20.59
CA GLY A 415 -3.92 -7.80 20.87
C GLY A 415 -4.91 -7.31 21.94
N ILE A 416 -6.16 -7.77 21.89
CA ILE A 416 -7.19 -7.49 22.91
C ILE A 416 -6.80 -8.10 24.26
N LYS A 417 -6.33 -9.34 24.31
CA LYS A 417 -5.92 -10.02 25.55
C LYS A 417 -4.69 -9.37 26.18
N GLU A 418 -3.69 -9.02 25.38
CA GLU A 418 -2.49 -8.31 25.85
C GLU A 418 -2.86 -6.92 26.40
N PHE A 419 -3.82 -6.23 25.77
CA PHE A 419 -4.33 -4.94 26.24
C PHE A 419 -5.12 -5.05 27.56
N GLN A 420 -5.93 -6.10 27.73
CA GLN A 420 -6.65 -6.39 28.97
C GLN A 420 -5.70 -6.78 30.12
N ASN A 421 -4.66 -7.56 29.82
CA ASN A 421 -3.64 -7.97 30.80
C ASN A 421 -2.80 -6.80 31.33
N LEU A 422 -2.74 -5.69 30.59
CA LEU A 422 -2.10 -4.45 31.03
C LEU A 422 -3.01 -3.56 31.92
N GLY A 423 -4.20 -4.05 32.30
CA GLY A 423 -5.09 -3.37 33.26
C GLY A 423 -6.03 -2.34 32.65
N PHE A 424 -6.16 -2.28 31.32
CA PHE A 424 -7.08 -1.38 30.65
C PHE A 424 -8.48 -2.00 30.51
N SER A 425 -9.50 -1.34 31.10
CA SER A 425 -10.92 -1.69 30.90
C SER A 425 -11.43 -1.14 29.57
N MET A 426 -12.08 -1.97 28.75
CA MET A 426 -12.87 -1.50 27.60
C MET A 426 -14.36 -1.48 27.98
N ASP A 427 -14.83 -0.36 28.52
CA ASP A 427 -16.24 -0.18 28.91
C ASP A 427 -17.15 0.32 27.76
N SER A 428 -16.86 -0.04 26.51
CA SER A 428 -17.76 0.26 25.40
C SER A 428 -17.91 -0.93 24.46
N GLN A 429 -19.15 -1.41 24.33
CA GLN A 429 -19.59 -2.44 23.39
C GLN A 429 -19.03 -2.17 21.98
N VAL A 430 -18.02 -2.95 21.60
CA VAL A 430 -17.77 -3.23 20.19
C VAL A 430 -18.60 -4.45 19.87
N ASP A 431 -19.72 -4.26 19.18
CA ASP A 431 -20.46 -5.36 18.56
C ASP A 431 -19.55 -6.05 17.56
N VAL A 432 -18.95 -7.15 18.00
CA VAL A 432 -18.30 -8.12 17.11
C VAL A 432 -19.41 -8.65 16.22
N ILE A 433 -19.45 -8.19 14.97
CA ILE A 433 -20.37 -8.66 13.95
C ILE A 433 -20.15 -10.18 13.82
N LYS A 434 -21.13 -10.96 14.27
CA LYS A 434 -21.24 -12.40 13.99
C LYS A 434 -21.48 -12.60 12.49
N ILE A 435 -20.43 -12.50 11.68
CA ILE A 435 -20.50 -12.91 10.28
C ILE A 435 -20.23 -14.43 10.24
N TRP A 436 -21.34 -15.15 10.11
CA TRP A 436 -21.54 -16.57 9.75
C TRP A 436 -21.86 -17.58 10.88
N PRO A 437 -23.05 -18.21 10.85
CA PRO A 437 -23.34 -19.37 11.66
C PRO A 437 -22.68 -20.64 11.10
N ASP A 438 -22.15 -21.43 12.03
CA ASP A 438 -21.34 -22.67 11.93
C ASP A 438 -22.05 -23.85 11.22
N GLU A 439 -23.28 -23.66 10.71
CA GLU A 439 -24.09 -24.75 10.14
C GLU A 439 -23.81 -25.04 8.66
N ASN A 440 -23.24 -24.08 7.91
CA ASN A 440 -23.03 -24.22 6.47
C ASN A 440 -21.78 -25.04 6.07
N LEU A 441 -20.93 -25.44 7.01
CA LEU A 441 -19.67 -26.17 6.74
C LEU A 441 -19.78 -27.69 6.86
N ARG A 442 -20.87 -28.24 7.43
CA ARG A 442 -21.08 -29.70 7.55
C ARG A 442 -21.36 -30.38 6.20
N SER A 443 -21.63 -29.63 5.13
CA SER A 443 -21.93 -30.16 3.79
C SER A 443 -20.70 -30.31 2.88
N CYS A 444 -19.50 -29.88 3.32
CA CYS A 444 -18.30 -29.99 2.50
C CYS A 444 -17.66 -31.39 2.57
N SER A 445 -17.65 -32.12 1.45
CA SER A 445 -17.17 -33.50 1.35
C SER A 445 -15.68 -33.70 1.69
N VAL A 446 -14.91 -32.62 1.82
CA VAL A 446 -13.51 -32.62 2.24
C VAL A 446 -13.35 -32.90 3.73
N TYR A 447 -14.35 -32.60 4.56
CA TYR A 447 -14.28 -32.76 6.03
C TYR A 447 -14.39 -34.22 6.51
N ARG A 448 -14.95 -35.14 5.73
CA ARG A 448 -15.12 -36.55 6.15
C ARG A 448 -13.82 -37.38 6.15
N LYS A 449 -12.72 -36.89 5.57
CA LYS A 449 -11.49 -37.68 5.42
C LYS A 449 -10.38 -37.41 6.45
N LEU A 450 -10.56 -36.46 7.38
CA LEU A 450 -9.50 -36.06 8.32
C LEU A 450 -9.81 -36.28 9.81
N ASN A 451 -11.00 -36.78 10.16
CA ASN A 451 -11.31 -37.13 11.55
C ASN A 451 -11.40 -38.65 11.72
N TYR A 452 -10.27 -39.25 12.05
CA TYR A 452 -10.18 -40.56 12.70
C TYR A 452 -9.29 -40.36 13.94
N CYS A 453 -9.90 -40.14 15.10
CA CYS A 453 -9.27 -40.39 16.40
C CYS A 453 -9.88 -41.68 16.96
N PRO A 454 -9.09 -42.67 17.40
CA PRO A 454 -9.60 -43.83 18.10
C PRO A 454 -9.95 -43.47 19.56
N ASN A 455 -11.03 -44.09 20.04
CA ASN A 455 -11.54 -44.01 21.40
C ASN A 455 -10.47 -44.27 22.47
N GLU A 456 -10.51 -43.44 23.52
CA GLU A 456 -10.00 -43.75 24.84
C GLU A 456 -10.89 -44.82 25.51
N ASN A 457 -10.26 -45.87 26.01
CA ASN A 457 -10.77 -46.76 27.04
C ASN A 457 -9.57 -47.18 27.90
N ARG A 458 -9.30 -46.41 28.97
CA ARG A 458 -8.84 -46.87 30.29
C ARG A 458 -8.75 -45.72 31.28
#